data_AF-A0A536FAV1-F1
#
_entry.id   AF-A0A536FAV1-F1
#
_cell.length_a   1.000
_cell.length_b   1.000
_cell.length_c   1.000
_cell.angle_alpha   90.00
_cell.angle_beta   90.00
_cell.angle_gamma   90.00
#
_symmetry.space_group_name_H-M   'P 1'
#
loop_
_entity.id
_entity.type
_entity.pdbx_description
1 polymer ?
#
loop_
_entity_poly.entity_id
_entity_poly.type
_entity_poly.pdbx_seq_one_letter_code
_entity_poly.pdbx_strand_id
1 'polypeptide(L)'
;MIKRFLPIAGVCGLLSVALAGTAAAGGGGGYGGPGHFQFSDTTAYATFGDPSSGDYLTGIYVDRGQLSFKLKRTPGAPVVEKPGTLLSVNEYSATTSEYGCWVIPDSAFVVANDLSSASVNVHATADMVCPGFYVGSATGGKPGLQSSIGYGGGGGGEPPTLITDIVVNLTWTGSGALWKNSNSGTSKCGSYTASFHGTFDYEYSTATGAVGDVTGSSDPFAQVGRNSQDSNAASSPSGACNPFGF
;
A
#
# COMPACT_ATOMS: atom_id res chain seq x y z
N MET A 1 -28.40 -13.19 -31.85
CA MET A 1 -27.25 -13.96 -31.30
C MET A 1 -26.42 -13.03 -30.44
N ILE A 2 -26.60 -13.09 -29.12
CA ILE A 2 -25.87 -12.26 -28.15
C ILE A 2 -24.59 -13.00 -27.78
N LYS A 3 -23.44 -12.52 -28.25
CA LYS A 3 -22.13 -13.02 -27.82
C LYS A 3 -21.83 -12.42 -26.45
N ARG A 4 -22.06 -13.21 -25.39
CA ARG A 4 -21.65 -12.90 -24.03
C ARG A 4 -20.12 -13.06 -23.95
N PHE A 5 -19.39 -11.95 -24.09
CA PHE A 5 -18.01 -11.88 -23.63
C PHE A 5 -18.05 -11.77 -22.10
N LEU A 6 -17.75 -12.88 -21.43
CA LEU A 6 -17.47 -12.91 -20.00
C LEU A 6 -16.27 -11.98 -19.71
N PRO A 7 -16.29 -11.15 -18.66
CA PRO A 7 -15.18 -10.28 -18.32
C PRO A 7 -14.05 -11.13 -17.73
N ILE A 8 -13.07 -11.46 -18.58
CA ILE A 8 -11.83 -12.15 -18.20
C ILE A 8 -10.99 -11.30 -17.21
N ALA A 9 -11.27 -10.00 -17.10
CA ALA A 9 -10.67 -9.12 -16.09
C ALA A 9 -10.98 -9.54 -14.63
N GLY A 10 -12.11 -10.22 -14.37
CA GLY A 10 -12.46 -10.69 -13.02
C GLY A 10 -11.64 -11.90 -12.55
N VAL A 11 -11.02 -12.65 -13.47
CA VAL A 11 -10.28 -13.88 -13.13
C VAL A 11 -8.81 -13.57 -12.77
N CYS A 12 -8.25 -12.45 -13.24
CA CYS A 12 -6.93 -11.99 -12.79
C CYS A 12 -6.95 -11.44 -11.35
N GLY A 13 -8.08 -10.88 -10.89
CA GLY A 13 -8.26 -10.46 -9.50
C GLY A 13 -8.25 -11.65 -8.51
N LEU A 14 -8.76 -12.81 -8.94
CA LEU A 14 -8.79 -14.04 -8.11
C LEU A 14 -7.44 -14.74 -8.00
N LEU A 15 -6.53 -14.55 -8.96
CA LEU A 15 -5.17 -15.08 -8.92
C LEU A 15 -4.17 -14.13 -8.24
N SER A 16 -4.59 -12.91 -7.89
CA SER A 16 -3.82 -11.93 -7.12
C SER A 16 -3.92 -12.14 -5.60
N VAL A 17 -4.67 -13.17 -5.15
CA VAL A 17 -4.59 -13.70 -3.77
C VAL A 17 -3.21 -14.36 -3.50
N ALA A 18 -2.31 -14.32 -4.48
CA ALA A 18 -0.90 -14.67 -4.35
C ALA A 18 -0.22 -13.81 -3.28
N LEU A 19 -0.23 -14.34 -2.06
CA LEU A 19 0.57 -13.90 -0.93
C LEU A 19 0.32 -12.44 -0.52
N ALA A 20 -0.87 -12.17 0.03
CA ALA A 20 -0.95 -11.35 1.25
C ALA A 20 -0.24 -12.08 2.42
N GLY A 21 0.97 -12.58 2.17
CA GLY A 21 1.83 -13.19 3.16
C GLY A 21 2.50 -12.04 3.86
N THR A 22 2.09 -11.77 5.10
CA THR A 22 2.81 -11.01 6.12
C THR A 22 4.18 -10.50 5.71
N ALA A 23 4.45 -9.25 6.02
CA ALA A 23 5.70 -8.55 5.69
C ALA A 23 6.98 -9.26 6.17
N ALA A 24 6.86 -10.28 7.02
CA ALA A 24 7.93 -11.20 7.40
C ALA A 24 8.30 -12.29 6.36
N ALA A 25 7.48 -12.52 5.33
CA ALA A 25 7.67 -13.58 4.33
C ALA A 25 7.99 -13.04 2.91
N GLY A 26 7.55 -11.82 2.58
CA GLY A 26 7.73 -11.24 1.23
C GLY A 26 8.96 -10.35 1.03
N GLY A 27 9.68 -10.00 2.10
CA GLY A 27 10.88 -9.16 2.05
C GLY A 27 12.01 -9.75 2.84
N GLY A 28 13.06 -10.19 2.15
CA GLY A 28 14.26 -10.78 2.73
C GLY A 28 15.12 -9.80 3.54
N GLY A 29 14.53 -9.03 4.43
CA GLY A 29 15.21 -8.18 5.39
C GLY A 29 14.45 -8.24 6.70
N GLY A 30 14.96 -9.01 7.67
CA GLY A 30 14.44 -8.99 9.04
C GLY A 30 14.42 -7.57 9.62
N TYR A 31 13.81 -7.39 10.79
CA TYR A 31 13.55 -6.12 11.48
C TYR A 31 14.79 -5.26 11.89
N GLY A 32 15.93 -5.44 11.23
CA GLY A 32 17.20 -4.77 11.51
C GLY A 32 17.91 -5.28 12.77
N GLY A 33 17.19 -5.86 13.72
CA GLY A 33 17.77 -6.41 14.94
C GLY A 33 16.82 -7.27 15.77
N PRO A 34 17.30 -7.80 16.92
CA PRO A 34 16.48 -8.53 17.86
C PRO A 34 15.44 -7.61 18.51
N GLY A 35 14.25 -8.14 18.78
CA GLY A 35 13.21 -7.39 19.45
C GLY A 35 11.82 -7.95 19.23
N HIS A 36 10.88 -7.36 19.97
CA HIS A 36 9.46 -7.50 19.73
C HIS A 36 8.98 -6.29 18.95
N PHE A 37 8.23 -6.55 17.88
CA PHE A 37 7.76 -5.54 16.95
C PHE A 37 6.27 -5.74 16.71
N GLN A 38 5.52 -4.65 16.81
CA GLN A 38 4.08 -4.64 16.59
C GLN A 38 3.71 -3.48 15.67
N PHE A 39 2.85 -3.77 14.70
CA PHE A 39 2.36 -2.79 13.73
C PHE A 39 0.89 -3.03 13.46
N SER A 40 0.18 -1.95 13.17
CA SER A 40 -1.19 -2.04 12.67
C SER A 40 -1.42 -0.91 11.70
N ASP A 41 -1.85 -1.31 10.52
CA ASP A 41 -2.02 -0.42 9.39
C ASP A 41 -3.44 -0.54 8.87
N THR A 42 -3.99 0.55 8.38
CA THR A 42 -5.31 0.59 7.73
C THR A 42 -5.16 1.21 6.37
N THR A 43 -5.62 0.51 5.35
CA THR A 43 -5.44 0.88 3.95
C THR A 43 -6.77 1.11 3.26
N ALA A 44 -6.76 1.97 2.25
CA ALA A 44 -7.84 2.06 1.27
C ALA A 44 -7.23 2.22 -0.12
N TYR A 45 -7.86 1.61 -1.11
CA TYR A 45 -7.39 1.63 -2.49
C TYR A 45 -8.55 1.78 -3.46
N ALA A 46 -8.34 2.61 -4.48
CA ALA A 46 -9.25 2.75 -5.60
C ALA A 46 -8.46 2.93 -6.89
N THR A 47 -9.03 2.45 -7.99
CA THR A 47 -8.53 2.69 -9.34
C THR A 47 -9.63 3.35 -10.16
N PHE A 48 -9.40 4.57 -10.61
CA PHE A 48 -10.27 5.19 -11.60
C PHE A 48 -9.61 5.09 -12.96
N GLY A 49 -10.40 4.83 -13.99
CA GLY A 49 -9.98 4.97 -15.37
C GLY A 49 -11.16 5.41 -16.19
N ASP A 50 -10.92 5.91 -17.39
CA ASP A 50 -11.99 6.13 -18.35
C ASP A 50 -12.27 4.80 -19.08
N PRO A 51 -13.39 4.11 -18.80
CA PRO A 51 -13.71 2.85 -19.47
C PRO A 51 -13.99 3.02 -20.96
N SER A 52 -14.18 4.26 -21.44
CA SER A 52 -14.48 4.55 -22.85
C SER A 52 -13.24 4.76 -23.73
N SER A 53 -12.13 5.25 -23.17
CA SER A 53 -10.86 5.42 -23.88
C SER A 53 -9.83 4.33 -23.56
N GLY A 54 -9.85 3.74 -22.36
CA GLY A 54 -8.87 2.73 -21.94
C GLY A 54 -7.43 3.25 -21.79
N ASP A 55 -7.22 4.55 -22.00
CA ASP A 55 -5.91 5.19 -22.14
C ASP A 55 -5.45 5.91 -20.86
N TYR A 56 -6.29 5.95 -19.82
CA TYR A 56 -6.03 6.69 -18.58
C TYR A 56 -6.41 5.89 -17.34
N LEU A 57 -5.51 5.84 -16.37
CA LEU A 57 -5.66 5.12 -15.11
C LEU A 57 -5.05 5.91 -13.93
N THR A 58 -5.89 6.28 -12.97
CA THR A 58 -5.49 6.87 -11.68
C THR A 58 -5.63 5.83 -10.58
N GLY A 59 -4.51 5.44 -9.97
CA GLY A 59 -4.46 4.60 -8.78
C GLY A 59 -4.29 5.43 -7.52
N ILE A 60 -5.15 5.24 -6.52
CA ILE A 60 -5.13 5.95 -5.25
C ILE A 60 -4.91 4.94 -4.14
N TYR A 61 -3.90 5.19 -3.33
CA TYR A 61 -3.56 4.39 -2.17
C TYR A 61 -3.52 5.32 -0.96
N VAL A 62 -4.30 4.97 0.07
CA VAL A 62 -4.23 5.62 1.37
C VAL A 62 -3.81 4.56 2.37
N ASP A 63 -2.82 4.89 3.20
CA ASP A 63 -2.32 4.01 4.25
C ASP A 63 -2.18 4.81 5.54
N ARG A 64 -2.72 4.31 6.64
CA ARG A 64 -2.48 4.83 7.98
C ARG A 64 -1.79 3.76 8.78
N GLY A 65 -0.59 4.06 9.24
CA GLY A 65 0.20 3.11 10.00
C GLY A 65 1.61 3.62 10.25
N GLN A 66 2.56 2.69 10.26
CA GLN A 66 3.98 3.00 10.44
C GLN A 66 4.65 3.29 9.11
N LEU A 67 4.87 4.56 8.77
CA LEU A 67 5.45 4.97 7.49
C LEU A 67 6.98 4.84 7.49
N SER A 68 7.55 4.29 6.42
CA SER A 68 9.00 4.16 6.20
C SER A 68 9.43 4.85 4.91
N PHE A 69 10.40 5.77 5.02
CA PHE A 69 10.92 6.55 3.90
C PHE A 69 12.44 6.43 3.78
N LYS A 70 12.94 6.39 2.54
CA LYS A 70 14.35 6.57 2.26
C LYS A 70 14.57 7.93 1.62
N LEU A 71 15.32 8.79 2.31
CA LEU A 71 15.54 10.18 1.93
C LEU A 71 16.20 10.34 0.55
N LYS A 72 16.86 9.29 0.01
CA LYS A 72 17.46 9.26 -1.33
C LYS A 72 17.49 7.83 -1.89
N ARG A 73 17.51 7.64 -3.22
CA ARG A 73 17.86 6.35 -3.88
C ARG A 73 19.32 5.91 -3.64
N THR A 74 19.95 6.40 -2.58
CA THR A 74 21.35 6.12 -2.26
C THR A 74 21.42 4.84 -1.43
N PRO A 75 22.19 3.82 -1.87
CA PRO A 75 22.50 2.66 -1.03
C PRO A 75 23.03 3.12 0.35
N GLY A 76 22.54 2.50 1.43
CA GLY A 76 22.94 2.85 2.81
C GLY A 76 22.36 4.14 3.40
N ALA A 77 21.51 4.90 2.69
CA ALA A 77 20.82 6.04 3.31
C ALA A 77 19.90 5.57 4.45
N PRO A 78 19.82 6.31 5.58
CA PRO A 78 19.00 5.91 6.72
C PRO A 78 17.52 5.88 6.34
N VAL A 79 16.81 4.87 6.86
CA VAL A 79 15.35 4.79 6.78
C VAL A 79 14.79 5.70 7.88
N VAL A 80 13.88 6.59 7.49
CA VAL A 80 13.10 7.41 8.41
C VAL A 80 11.79 6.70 8.65
N GLU A 81 11.49 6.42 9.91
CA GLU A 81 10.27 5.75 10.33
C GLU A 81 9.42 6.71 11.17
N LYS A 82 8.14 6.86 10.83
CA LYS A 82 7.20 7.66 11.62
C LYS A 82 5.77 7.15 11.46
N PRO A 83 4.93 7.18 12.50
CA PRO A 83 3.50 6.97 12.32
C PRO A 83 2.90 8.12 11.50
N GLY A 84 1.86 7.82 10.73
CA GLY A 84 1.07 8.84 10.03
C GLY A 84 0.14 8.25 8.98
N THR A 85 -0.54 9.13 8.26
CA THR A 85 -1.37 8.77 7.10
C THR A 85 -0.66 9.21 5.82
N LEU A 86 -0.42 8.25 4.94
CA LEU A 86 0.12 8.41 3.60
C LEU A 86 -1.00 8.45 2.58
N LEU A 87 -0.95 9.42 1.67
CA LEU A 87 -1.69 9.41 0.42
C LEU A 87 -0.69 9.24 -0.73
N SER A 88 -0.90 8.24 -1.57
CA SER A 88 -0.16 8.08 -2.82
C SER A 88 -1.13 8.04 -3.99
N VAL A 89 -0.82 8.83 -5.01
CA VAL A 89 -1.59 8.90 -6.25
C VAL A 89 -0.64 8.57 -7.40
N ASN A 90 -1.08 7.72 -8.31
CA ASN A 90 -0.37 7.38 -9.52
C ASN A 90 -1.30 7.64 -10.70
N GLU A 91 -0.86 8.43 -11.66
CA GLU A 91 -1.61 8.71 -12.88
C GLU A 91 -0.82 8.18 -14.06
N TYR A 92 -1.42 7.26 -14.80
CA TYR A 92 -0.84 6.68 -15.99
C TYR A 92 -1.70 7.03 -17.18
N SER A 93 -1.07 7.50 -18.25
CA SER A 93 -1.68 7.60 -19.56
C SER A 93 -0.82 6.90 -20.61
N ALA A 94 -1.30 6.87 -21.85
CA ALA A 94 -0.50 6.37 -22.99
C ALA A 94 0.84 7.12 -23.17
N THR A 95 0.98 8.35 -22.67
CA THR A 95 2.15 9.20 -22.89
C THR A 95 2.78 9.77 -21.62
N THR A 96 2.09 9.68 -20.48
CA THR A 96 2.53 10.27 -19.21
C THR A 96 2.48 9.25 -18.07
N SER A 97 3.39 9.42 -17.12
CA SER A 97 3.43 8.69 -15.87
C SER A 97 3.73 9.70 -14.78
N GLU A 98 2.76 9.94 -13.91
CA GLU A 98 2.82 10.93 -12.85
C GLU A 98 2.60 10.24 -11.50
N TYR A 99 3.29 10.75 -10.48
CA TYR A 99 3.29 10.18 -9.15
C TYR A 99 3.23 11.27 -8.10
N GLY A 100 2.46 11.03 -7.05
CA GLY A 100 2.40 11.87 -5.88
C GLY A 100 2.44 11.07 -4.59
N CYS A 101 3.06 11.65 -3.57
CA CYS A 101 3.17 11.08 -2.23
C CYS A 101 3.08 12.22 -1.22
N TRP A 102 2.13 12.13 -0.30
CA TRP A 102 1.94 13.11 0.77
C TRP A 102 1.70 12.43 2.11
N VAL A 103 2.19 13.05 3.18
CA VAL A 103 1.82 12.72 4.55
C VAL A 103 0.69 13.66 4.95
N ILE A 104 -0.53 13.14 4.93
CA ILE A 104 -1.76 13.92 5.17
C ILE A 104 -2.15 13.86 6.65
N PRO A 105 -2.97 14.81 7.14
CA PRO A 105 -3.50 14.75 8.50
C PRO A 105 -4.32 13.48 8.74
N ASP A 106 -4.19 12.85 9.91
CA ASP A 106 -4.98 11.66 10.22
C ASP A 106 -6.50 11.92 10.20
N SER A 107 -6.93 13.14 10.52
CA SER A 107 -8.35 13.51 10.42
C SER A 107 -8.88 13.49 8.98
N ALA A 108 -8.00 13.56 7.97
CA ALA A 108 -8.38 13.58 6.57
C ALA A 108 -8.74 12.20 6.01
N PHE A 109 -8.37 11.11 6.71
CA PHE A 109 -8.72 9.74 6.35
C PHE A 109 -9.49 9.08 7.49
N VAL A 110 -10.73 8.68 7.25
CA VAL A 110 -11.59 8.09 8.26
C VAL A 110 -12.00 6.71 7.78
N VAL A 111 -11.83 5.70 8.62
CA VAL A 111 -12.19 4.32 8.31
C VAL A 111 -13.09 3.80 9.42
N ALA A 112 -14.21 3.19 9.06
CA ALA A 112 -15.09 2.54 10.01
C ALA A 112 -14.38 1.35 10.67
N ASN A 113 -14.69 1.09 11.93
CA ASN A 113 -14.00 0.05 12.71
C ASN A 113 -14.17 -1.36 12.11
N ASP A 114 -15.28 -1.60 11.43
CA ASP A 114 -15.64 -2.85 10.74
C ASP A 114 -15.20 -2.89 9.27
N LEU A 115 -14.50 -1.86 8.79
CA LEU A 115 -14.06 -1.67 7.40
C LEU A 115 -15.19 -1.47 6.37
N SER A 116 -16.44 -1.36 6.82
CA SER A 116 -17.62 -1.18 5.95
C SER A 116 -17.62 0.14 5.18
N SER A 117 -16.84 1.13 5.63
CA SER A 117 -16.65 2.38 4.92
C SER A 117 -15.29 3.01 5.20
N ALA A 118 -14.82 3.78 4.24
CA ALA A 118 -13.69 4.68 4.41
C ALA A 118 -13.95 5.97 3.64
N SER A 119 -13.30 7.05 4.04
CA SER A 119 -13.31 8.30 3.29
C SER A 119 -11.96 9.00 3.41
N VAL A 120 -11.55 9.65 2.33
CA VAL A 120 -10.42 10.58 2.35
C VAL A 120 -10.89 11.92 1.79
N ASN A 121 -10.59 13.00 2.51
CA ASN A 121 -10.90 14.37 2.08
C ASN A 121 -9.71 15.26 2.42
N VAL A 122 -8.94 15.63 1.39
CA VAL A 122 -7.72 16.41 1.57
C VAL A 122 -7.40 17.23 0.33
N HIS A 123 -6.89 18.44 0.54
CA HIS A 123 -6.09 19.16 -0.44
C HIS A 123 -4.63 18.94 -0.06
N ALA A 124 -3.96 18.08 -0.81
CA ALA A 124 -2.58 17.71 -0.57
C ALA A 124 -1.66 18.67 -1.34
N THR A 125 -0.85 19.41 -0.60
CA THR A 125 -0.03 20.52 -1.10
C THR A 125 1.47 20.20 -1.01
N ALA A 126 2.31 21.05 -1.61
CA ALA A 126 3.76 20.83 -1.70
C ALA A 126 4.47 20.66 -0.34
N ASP A 127 3.96 21.26 0.73
CA ASP A 127 4.48 21.15 2.10
C ASP A 127 4.16 19.82 2.78
N MET A 128 3.16 19.09 2.26
CA MET A 128 2.78 17.76 2.74
C MET A 128 3.54 16.63 2.04
N VAL A 129 4.34 16.94 1.00
CA VAL A 129 5.03 15.94 0.18
C VAL A 129 5.93 15.06 1.05
N CYS A 130 5.92 13.76 0.75
CA CYS A 130 6.74 12.78 1.44
C CYS A 130 8.23 13.19 1.44
N PRO A 131 8.95 12.98 2.57
CA PRO A 131 10.35 13.42 2.70
C PRO A 131 11.32 12.63 1.80
N GLY A 132 10.86 11.55 1.18
CA GLY A 132 11.64 10.71 0.28
C GLY A 132 10.78 9.62 -0.33
N PHE A 133 11.42 8.64 -0.95
CA PHE A 133 10.73 7.49 -1.52
C PHE A 133 10.22 6.60 -0.40
N TYR A 134 8.94 6.25 -0.48
CA TYR A 134 8.36 5.21 0.34
C TYR A 134 9.06 3.86 0.08
N VAL A 135 9.37 3.13 1.14
CA VAL A 135 9.99 1.80 1.06
C VAL A 135 9.14 0.80 1.84
N GLY A 136 8.57 -0.18 1.11
CA GLY A 136 7.85 -1.29 1.70
C GLY A 136 8.79 -2.33 2.30
N SER A 137 8.26 -3.28 3.07
CA SER A 137 9.05 -4.31 3.73
C SER A 137 9.87 -5.19 2.77
N ALA A 138 9.35 -5.39 1.55
CA ALA A 138 10.02 -6.14 0.48
C ALA A 138 11.37 -5.55 0.05
N THR A 139 11.56 -4.24 0.21
CA THR A 139 12.73 -3.49 -0.27
C THR A 139 13.57 -2.91 0.88
N GLY A 140 13.37 -3.38 2.11
CA GLY A 140 14.10 -2.93 3.29
C GLY A 140 13.44 -1.78 4.06
N GLY A 141 12.12 -1.60 3.98
CA GLY A 141 11.35 -0.90 5.01
C GLY A 141 11.03 -1.82 6.20
N LYS A 142 10.62 -1.28 7.36
CA LYS A 142 10.10 -2.16 8.42
C LYS A 142 8.69 -2.68 8.07
N PRO A 143 8.38 -3.94 8.44
CA PRO A 143 7.03 -4.49 8.40
C PRO A 143 6.02 -3.62 9.14
N GLY A 144 4.79 -3.60 8.64
CA GLY A 144 3.74 -2.62 8.91
C GLY A 144 3.10 -2.35 7.56
N LEU A 145 3.89 -1.76 6.69
CA LEU A 145 3.58 -1.35 5.33
C LEU A 145 3.52 -2.49 4.30
N GLN A 146 2.75 -3.53 4.60
CA GLN A 146 2.09 -4.26 3.53
C GLN A 146 0.83 -3.48 3.20
N SER A 147 0.94 -2.57 2.24
CA SER A 147 -0.22 -2.37 1.39
C SER A 147 -0.59 -3.76 0.88
N SER A 148 -1.77 -4.22 1.24
CA SER A 148 -2.37 -5.45 0.74
C SER A 148 -2.58 -5.50 -0.77
N ILE A 149 -2.14 -4.44 -1.44
CA ILE A 149 -2.15 -4.24 -2.86
C ILE A 149 -0.74 -3.83 -3.18
N GLY A 150 0.01 -4.80 -3.70
CA GLY A 150 1.45 -4.69 -3.88
C GLY A 150 1.80 -3.46 -4.71
N TYR A 151 2.69 -2.63 -4.16
CA TYR A 151 3.50 -1.81 -5.02
C TYR A 151 4.50 -2.73 -5.71
N GLY A 152 4.11 -3.25 -6.88
CA GLY A 152 5.07 -3.77 -7.83
C GLY A 152 5.98 -2.61 -8.21
N GLY A 153 7.18 -2.58 -7.65
CA GLY A 153 8.28 -1.73 -8.12
C GLY A 153 8.60 -2.11 -9.56
N GLY A 154 7.78 -1.61 -10.49
CA GLY A 154 7.89 -1.84 -11.91
C GLY A 154 8.96 -0.94 -12.50
N GLY A 155 10.05 -1.56 -12.94
CA GLY A 155 10.81 -1.14 -14.13
C GLY A 155 11.75 0.05 -13.96
N GLY A 156 12.99 -0.12 -14.43
CA GLY A 156 13.97 0.96 -14.60
C GLY A 156 13.61 1.94 -15.72
N GLY A 157 12.41 2.52 -15.68
CA GLY A 157 11.96 3.60 -16.55
C GLY A 157 12.38 4.99 -16.03
N GLU A 158 12.16 6.00 -16.87
CA GLU A 158 12.30 7.41 -16.51
C GLU A 158 11.48 7.71 -15.24
N PRO A 159 12.00 8.51 -14.28
CA PRO A 159 11.24 8.84 -13.08
C PRO A 159 9.92 9.53 -13.46
N PRO A 160 8.79 9.11 -12.86
CA PRO A 160 7.49 9.75 -13.12
C PRO A 160 7.53 11.24 -12.75
N THR A 161 6.74 12.05 -13.44
CA THR A 161 6.56 13.47 -13.11
C THR A 161 5.92 13.58 -11.72
N LEU A 162 6.47 14.44 -10.86
CA LEU A 162 5.96 14.60 -9.50
C LEU A 162 4.71 15.50 -9.49
N ILE A 163 3.59 14.96 -9.02
CA ILE A 163 2.40 15.71 -8.65
C ILE A 163 2.69 16.39 -7.32
N THR A 164 2.52 17.71 -7.25
CA THR A 164 2.85 18.50 -6.04
C THR A 164 1.63 19.11 -5.35
N ASP A 165 0.51 19.23 -6.07
CA ASP A 165 -0.75 19.75 -5.58
C ASP A 165 -1.90 18.90 -6.14
N ILE A 166 -2.77 18.38 -5.27
CA ILE A 166 -3.94 17.60 -5.68
C ILE A 166 -5.05 17.67 -4.64
N VAL A 167 -6.31 17.72 -5.10
CA VAL A 167 -7.48 17.56 -4.24
C VAL A 167 -8.01 16.13 -4.37
N VAL A 168 -8.17 15.44 -3.24
CA VAL A 168 -8.72 14.08 -3.20
C VAL A 168 -9.92 14.06 -2.27
N ASN A 169 -11.07 13.66 -2.81
CA ASN A 169 -12.31 13.50 -2.07
C ASN A 169 -12.98 12.20 -2.50
N LEU A 170 -12.70 11.13 -1.76
CA LEU A 170 -13.20 9.79 -2.07
C LEU A 170 -13.92 9.17 -0.89
N THR A 171 -14.90 8.35 -1.19
CA THR A 171 -15.60 7.49 -0.23
C THR A 171 -15.65 6.07 -0.75
N TRP A 172 -15.22 5.13 0.09
CA TRP A 172 -15.39 3.70 -0.07
C TRP A 172 -16.62 3.25 0.70
N THR A 173 -17.53 2.56 0.04
CA THR A 173 -18.73 1.98 0.66
C THR A 173 -18.74 0.48 0.42
N GLY A 174 -18.56 -0.28 1.49
CA GLY A 174 -18.67 -1.72 1.54
C GLY A 174 -20.11 -2.20 1.78
N SER A 175 -20.26 -3.51 1.73
CA SER A 175 -21.49 -4.24 2.08
C SER A 175 -21.53 -4.72 3.54
N GLY A 176 -20.43 -4.58 4.28
CA GLY A 176 -20.14 -5.21 5.57
C GLY A 176 -19.59 -6.65 5.45
N ALA A 177 -19.29 -7.11 4.24
CA ALA A 177 -18.80 -8.47 3.97
C ALA A 177 -17.28 -8.54 4.15
N LEU A 178 -16.86 -8.60 5.41
CA LEU A 178 -15.46 -8.61 5.80
C LEU A 178 -14.80 -9.97 5.52
N TRP A 179 -13.76 -9.96 4.69
CA TRP A 179 -12.83 -11.06 4.55
C TRP A 179 -11.76 -10.98 5.63
N LYS A 180 -11.51 -12.07 6.35
CA LYS A 180 -10.49 -12.13 7.41
C LYS A 180 -9.42 -13.13 7.07
N ASN A 181 -8.17 -12.69 7.07
CA ASN A 181 -7.01 -13.57 6.96
C ASN A 181 -6.20 -13.52 8.23
N SER A 182 -5.70 -14.67 8.65
CA SER A 182 -4.73 -14.77 9.73
C SER A 182 -3.65 -15.73 9.27
N ASN A 183 -2.41 -15.35 9.45
CA ASN A 183 -1.27 -16.19 9.14
C ASN A 183 -0.19 -16.02 10.21
N SER A 184 0.56 -17.10 10.42
CA SER A 184 1.71 -17.09 11.31
C SER A 184 2.82 -17.90 10.68
N GLY A 185 4.05 -17.61 11.10
CA GLY A 185 5.20 -18.30 10.56
C GLY A 185 6.45 -18.04 11.36
N THR A 186 7.53 -18.67 10.92
CA THR A 186 8.86 -18.47 11.46
C THR A 186 9.85 -18.40 10.32
N SER A 187 10.61 -17.30 10.26
CA SER A 187 11.69 -17.07 9.31
C SER A 187 13.02 -17.30 10.00
N LYS A 188 13.94 -18.04 9.37
CA LYS A 188 15.27 -18.33 9.92
C LYS A 188 16.36 -18.08 8.89
N CYS A 189 17.48 -17.51 9.33
CA CYS A 189 18.66 -17.38 8.50
C CYS A 189 19.93 -17.29 9.38
N GLY A 190 20.75 -18.35 9.38
CA GLY A 190 21.84 -18.48 10.35
C GLY A 190 21.30 -18.54 11.79
N SER A 191 21.84 -17.70 12.68
CA SER A 191 21.36 -17.54 14.08
C SER A 191 20.12 -16.64 14.21
N TYR A 192 19.74 -15.92 13.14
CA TYR A 192 18.52 -15.13 13.14
C TYR A 192 17.31 -16.05 13.09
N THR A 193 16.38 -15.82 14.01
CA THR A 193 15.07 -16.48 14.02
C THR A 193 14.03 -15.42 14.32
N ALA A 194 13.04 -15.26 13.46
CA ALA A 194 11.88 -14.42 13.73
C ALA A 194 10.61 -15.23 13.64
N SER A 195 9.78 -15.15 14.68
CA SER A 195 8.40 -15.63 14.64
C SER A 195 7.49 -14.46 14.37
N PHE A 196 6.41 -14.69 13.64
CA PHE A 196 5.41 -13.68 13.37
C PHE A 196 4.01 -14.26 13.40
N HIS A 197 3.07 -13.42 13.79
CA HIS A 197 1.65 -13.63 13.63
C HIS A 197 1.08 -12.34 13.07
N GLY A 198 0.25 -12.44 12.03
CA GLY A 198 -0.40 -11.29 11.45
C GLY A 198 -1.81 -11.61 11.00
N THR A 199 -2.60 -10.56 10.92
CA THR A 199 -3.95 -10.59 10.36
C THR A 199 -4.03 -9.62 9.22
N PHE A 200 -4.69 -10.01 8.14
CA PHE A 200 -5.04 -9.10 7.07
C PHE A 200 -6.53 -9.23 6.77
N ASP A 201 -7.28 -8.28 7.29
CA ASP A 201 -8.72 -8.19 7.13
C ASP A 201 -9.02 -7.16 6.04
N TYR A 202 -9.92 -7.46 5.11
CA TYR A 202 -10.29 -6.53 4.05
C TYR A 202 -11.72 -6.71 3.59
N GLU A 203 -12.26 -5.66 3.01
CA GLU A 203 -13.55 -5.66 2.37
C GLU A 203 -13.44 -5.06 0.96
N TYR A 204 -14.06 -5.74 -0.01
CA TYR A 204 -14.35 -5.12 -1.30
C TYR A 204 -15.45 -4.08 -1.13
N SER A 205 -15.25 -2.92 -1.74
CA SER A 205 -16.10 -1.76 -1.61
C SER A 205 -16.22 -1.05 -2.95
N THR A 206 -17.23 -0.18 -3.07
CA THR A 206 -17.31 0.75 -4.17
C THR A 206 -16.68 2.07 -3.74
N ALA A 207 -15.63 2.51 -4.42
CA ALA A 207 -15.10 3.86 -4.28
C ALA A 207 -15.80 4.82 -5.24
N THR A 208 -16.15 6.00 -4.74
CA THR A 208 -16.75 7.09 -5.52
C THR A 208 -16.18 8.43 -5.08
N GLY A 209 -16.20 9.42 -5.97
CA GLY A 209 -15.83 10.79 -5.63
C GLY A 209 -15.02 11.48 -6.73
N ALA A 210 -13.99 12.23 -6.32
CA ALA A 210 -13.11 12.97 -7.20
C ALA A 210 -11.64 12.92 -6.77
N VAL A 211 -10.75 12.95 -7.75
CA VAL A 211 -9.28 12.96 -7.60
C VAL A 211 -8.71 13.91 -8.64
N GLY A 212 -8.16 15.05 -8.22
CA GLY A 212 -7.75 16.10 -9.14
C GLY A 212 -8.91 16.51 -10.06
N ASP A 213 -8.66 16.47 -11.37
CA ASP A 213 -9.65 16.77 -12.41
C ASP A 213 -10.59 15.59 -12.72
N VAL A 214 -10.35 14.41 -12.16
CA VAL A 214 -11.17 13.22 -12.34
C VAL A 214 -12.39 13.31 -11.42
N THR A 215 -13.55 13.66 -11.95
CA THR A 215 -14.80 13.80 -11.16
C THR A 215 -15.86 12.78 -11.56
N GLY A 216 -16.64 12.30 -10.59
CA GLY A 216 -17.79 11.43 -10.85
C GLY A 216 -17.42 10.00 -11.22
N SER A 217 -16.18 9.60 -10.96
CA SER A 217 -15.68 8.26 -11.23
C SER A 217 -16.08 7.27 -10.13
N SER A 218 -16.22 6.01 -10.51
CA SER A 218 -16.56 4.91 -9.60
C SER A 218 -15.68 3.70 -9.87
N ASP A 219 -15.13 3.14 -8.80
CA ASP A 219 -14.45 1.84 -8.80
C ASP A 219 -15.27 0.84 -7.97
N PRO A 220 -15.97 -0.11 -8.61
CA PRO A 220 -16.77 -1.12 -7.89
C PRO A 220 -15.93 -2.25 -7.27
N PHE A 221 -14.61 -2.27 -7.50
CA PHE A 221 -13.69 -3.29 -6.98
C PHE A 221 -12.62 -2.69 -6.05
N ALA A 222 -12.88 -1.48 -5.56
CA ALA A 222 -12.06 -0.81 -4.57
C ALA A 222 -11.99 -1.63 -3.27
N GLN A 223 -11.03 -1.32 -2.41
CA GLN A 223 -10.79 -2.10 -1.20
C GLN A 223 -10.49 -1.22 0.00
N VAL A 224 -10.98 -1.65 1.16
CA VAL A 224 -10.59 -1.12 2.47
C VAL A 224 -10.01 -2.28 3.27
N GLY A 225 -8.84 -2.09 3.87
CA GLY A 225 -8.09 -3.13 4.55
C GLY A 225 -7.59 -2.68 5.91
N ARG A 226 -7.33 -3.66 6.77
CA ARG A 226 -6.58 -3.51 8.01
C ARG A 226 -5.60 -4.67 8.14
N ASN A 227 -4.36 -4.33 8.40
CA ASN A 227 -3.31 -5.26 8.76
C ASN A 227 -2.97 -5.11 10.24
N SER A 228 -2.66 -6.22 10.91
CA SER A 228 -1.93 -6.20 12.16
C SER A 228 -0.82 -7.23 12.11
N GLN A 229 0.33 -6.92 12.71
CA GLN A 229 1.43 -7.85 12.78
C GLN A 229 2.10 -7.75 14.15
N ASP A 230 2.30 -8.91 14.76
CA ASP A 230 3.16 -9.13 15.91
C ASP A 230 4.34 -9.97 15.46
N SER A 231 5.56 -9.58 15.81
CA SER A 231 6.76 -10.31 15.45
C SER A 231 7.80 -10.26 16.55
N ASN A 232 8.44 -11.40 16.76
CA ASN A 232 9.53 -11.55 17.71
C ASN A 232 10.75 -12.06 16.98
N ALA A 233 11.78 -11.22 16.86
CA ALA A 233 13.05 -11.55 16.26
C ALA A 233 14.13 -11.79 17.33
N ALA A 234 14.86 -12.88 17.19
CA ALA A 234 16.04 -13.21 17.96
C ALA A 234 17.29 -13.02 17.09
N SER A 235 18.29 -12.34 17.66
CA SER A 235 19.53 -11.91 17.01
C SER A 235 19.32 -10.95 15.82
N SER A 236 20.42 -10.46 15.25
CA SER A 236 20.40 -9.68 14.00
C SER A 236 20.62 -10.60 12.79
N PRO A 237 19.96 -10.36 11.65
CA PRO A 237 20.24 -11.10 10.42
C PRO A 237 21.65 -10.80 9.94
N SER A 238 22.36 -11.81 9.42
CA SER A 238 23.66 -11.56 8.77
C SER A 238 23.45 -10.78 7.47
N GLY A 239 24.49 -10.10 6.98
CA GLY A 239 24.42 -9.37 5.70
C GLY A 239 24.08 -10.25 4.49
N ALA A 240 24.30 -11.57 4.58
CA ALA A 240 23.86 -12.52 3.55
C ALA A 240 22.32 -12.71 3.54
N CYS A 241 21.68 -12.55 4.69
CA CYS A 241 20.23 -12.67 4.88
C CYS A 241 19.49 -11.34 4.73
N ASN A 242 20.24 -10.24 4.69
CA ASN A 242 19.73 -8.89 4.59
C ASN A 242 20.73 -8.02 3.80
N PRO A 243 20.83 -8.22 2.48
CA PRO A 243 21.84 -7.56 1.65
C PRO A 243 21.64 -6.04 1.56
N PHE A 244 20.48 -5.54 2.00
CA PHE A 244 20.16 -4.12 1.98
C PHE A 244 20.70 -3.34 3.19
N GLY A 245 21.13 -4.04 4.25
CA GLY A 245 21.77 -3.45 5.43
C GLY A 245 20.87 -2.47 6.19
N PHE A 246 20.38 -2.89 7.35
CA PHE A 246 19.85 -1.97 8.36
C PHE A 246 20.90 -1.77 9.45
#